data_AF-A0A9D7BP18-F1
#
_entry.id   AF-A0A9D7BP18-F1
#
_cell.length_a   1.000
_cell.length_b   1.000
_cell.length_c   1.000
_cell.angle_alpha   90.00
_cell.angle_beta   90.00
_cell.angle_gamma   90.00
#
_symmetry.space_group_name_H-M   'P 1'
#
loop_
_entity.id
_entity.type
_entity.pdbx_description
1 polymer ?
#
loop_
_entity_poly.entity_id
_entity_poly.type
_entity_poly.pdbx_seq_one_letter_code
_entity_poly.pdbx_strand_id
1 'polypeptide(L)'
;MFQIFNALPENKWFATPPRWNKKQYIQVCRESGKLAGTLCKHKDKVFVEKESYQWQQCKMHTEVLINKKGFLTSPQCAGEGDRKDTLFTLPPEVEYYFRESNLFFKGMPPSDPDCEAGIPSLSIIYPQENVKIFIPRNSESGVSSILAKAHHTSQEAVLYWYLDDKYLKTSPSGEKNRVCAIQPLPGKHRLSVIDNKGFRSEVSFEVLEKE
;
A
#
# COMPACT_ATOMS: atom_id res chain seq x y z
N MET A 1 17.03 -7.69 40.01
CA MET A 1 16.64 -6.79 38.89
C MET A 1 15.55 -5.78 39.26
N PHE A 2 14.67 -6.05 40.24
CA PHE A 2 13.58 -5.14 40.63
C PHE A 2 13.88 -4.14 41.78
N GLN A 3 15.01 -4.28 42.48
CA GLN A 3 15.32 -3.40 43.64
C GLN A 3 15.74 -1.97 43.25
N ILE A 4 16.20 -1.74 42.01
CA ILE A 4 16.61 -0.40 41.53
C ILE A 4 15.40 0.52 41.35
N PHE A 5 14.23 -0.02 40.98
CA PHE A 5 13.02 0.78 40.80
C PHE A 5 12.47 1.37 42.11
N ASN A 6 12.76 0.73 43.25
CA ASN A 6 12.36 1.22 44.57
C ASN A 6 13.30 2.31 45.14
N ALA A 7 14.45 2.54 44.50
CA ALA A 7 15.37 3.62 44.87
C ALA A 7 15.04 4.95 44.18
N LEU A 8 14.12 4.93 43.21
CA LEU A 8 13.65 6.15 42.56
C LEU A 8 12.68 6.89 43.51
N PRO A 9 12.80 8.22 43.62
CA PRO A 9 11.84 9.01 44.41
C PRO A 9 10.41 8.81 43.86
N GLU A 10 9.42 8.92 44.75
CA GLU A 10 8.01 8.95 44.33
C GLU A 10 7.76 10.19 43.47
N ASN A 11 7.87 10.00 42.15
CA ASN A 11 7.62 11.05 41.19
C ASN A 11 6.12 11.31 41.15
N LYS A 12 5.66 12.41 41.75
CA LYS A 12 4.30 12.89 41.51
C LYS A 12 4.21 13.29 40.04
N TRP A 13 3.25 12.69 39.34
CA TRP A 13 2.85 13.15 38.01
C TRP A 13 2.61 14.66 38.08
N PHE A 14 3.07 15.41 37.07
CA PHE A 14 3.06 16.88 37.10
C PHE A 14 1.71 17.42 37.61
N ALA A 15 1.72 18.17 38.72
CA ALA A 15 0.52 18.69 39.37
C ALA A 15 -0.29 19.65 38.47
N THR A 16 0.37 20.19 37.44
CA THR A 16 -0.28 20.90 36.34
C THR A 16 0.52 20.59 35.08
N PRO A 17 -0.12 20.22 33.96
CA PRO A 17 0.59 20.06 32.70
C PRO A 17 1.33 21.38 32.35
N PRO A 18 2.55 21.31 31.78
CA PRO A 18 3.31 22.51 31.45
C PRO A 18 2.44 23.51 30.67
N ARG A 19 2.48 24.79 31.04
CA ARG A 19 1.78 25.83 30.27
C ARG A 19 2.59 26.12 29.01
N TRP A 20 2.26 25.43 27.93
CA TRP A 20 2.85 25.70 26.62
C TRP A 20 2.18 26.94 26.00
N ASN A 21 2.95 28.03 25.91
CA ASN A 21 2.45 29.39 25.70
C ASN A 21 2.06 29.73 24.24
N LYS A 22 2.25 28.82 23.28
CA LYS A 22 2.00 29.07 21.84
C LYS A 22 1.32 27.87 21.18
N LYS A 23 0.02 27.74 21.44
CA LYS A 23 -0.83 26.76 20.77
C LYS A 23 -1.35 27.34 19.45
N GLN A 24 -1.35 26.54 18.39
CA GLN A 24 -1.85 26.90 17.07
C GLN A 24 -2.80 25.84 16.54
N TYR A 25 -3.77 26.26 15.72
CA TYR A 25 -4.62 25.34 14.97
C TYR A 25 -3.93 24.92 13.68
N ILE A 26 -3.89 23.62 13.43
CA ILE A 26 -3.52 23.06 12.13
C ILE A 26 -4.70 22.30 11.53
N GLN A 27 -4.71 22.18 10.20
CA GLN A 27 -5.64 21.31 9.49
C GLN A 27 -4.91 20.03 9.09
N VAL A 28 -5.46 18.89 9.51
CA VAL A 28 -4.96 17.56 9.15
C VAL A 28 -5.97 16.84 8.28
N CYS A 29 -5.48 16.03 7.36
CA CYS A 29 -6.29 15.12 6.56
C CYS A 29 -6.80 14.00 7.45
N ARG A 30 -8.12 13.79 7.47
CA ARG A 30 -8.75 12.77 8.32
C ARG A 30 -8.26 11.36 8.00
N GLU A 31 -7.99 11.09 6.73
CA GLU A 31 -7.63 9.77 6.22
C GLU A 31 -6.15 9.44 6.43
N SER A 32 -5.25 10.40 6.20
CA SER A 32 -3.80 10.17 6.25
C SER A 32 -3.14 10.59 7.57
N GLY A 33 -3.82 11.39 8.39
CA GLY A 33 -3.23 12.04 9.58
C GLY A 33 -2.15 13.08 9.27
N LYS A 34 -1.78 13.28 7.99
CA LYS A 34 -0.81 14.29 7.53
C LYS A 34 -1.45 15.66 7.46
N LEU A 35 -0.65 16.72 7.29
CA LEU A 35 -1.19 18.06 7.04
C LEU A 35 -2.11 18.04 5.82
N ALA A 36 -3.28 18.64 5.98
CA ALA A 36 -4.29 18.67 4.93
C ALA A 36 -3.75 19.42 3.72
N GLY A 37 -3.69 18.73 2.58
CA GLY A 37 -3.41 19.35 1.30
C GLY A 37 -4.63 20.08 0.73
N THR A 38 -4.45 20.68 -0.44
CA THR A 38 -5.55 21.28 -1.23
C THR A 38 -6.58 20.23 -1.65
N LEU A 39 -6.11 19.03 -1.98
CA LEU A 39 -6.91 17.89 -2.45
C LEU A 39 -7.64 17.11 -1.34
N CYS A 40 -7.35 17.36 -0.06
CA CYS A 40 -8.03 16.64 1.02
C CYS A 40 -9.47 17.13 1.18
N LYS A 41 -10.45 16.23 1.04
CA LYS A 41 -11.88 16.53 1.21
C LYS A 41 -12.26 16.71 2.68
N HIS A 42 -11.79 15.79 3.52
CA HIS A 42 -12.11 15.77 4.95
C HIS A 42 -10.90 16.27 5.75
N LYS A 43 -11.08 17.42 6.40
CA LYS A 43 -10.04 18.10 7.18
C LYS A 43 -10.49 18.25 8.62
N ASP A 44 -9.69 17.72 9.55
CA ASP A 44 -9.90 17.90 10.98
C ASP A 44 -9.01 19.03 11.50
N LYS A 45 -9.55 19.84 12.42
CA LYS A 45 -8.78 20.89 13.09
C LYS A 45 -8.20 20.33 14.37
N VAL A 46 -6.88 20.31 14.46
CA VAL A 46 -6.17 19.82 15.64
C VAL A 46 -5.40 20.97 16.27
N PHE A 47 -5.35 20.97 17.59
CA PHE A 47 -4.67 21.97 18.39
C PHE A 47 -3.31 21.44 18.78
N VAL A 48 -2.25 22.09 18.30
CA VAL A 48 -0.87 21.64 18.48
C VAL A 48 0.03 22.74 18.99
N GLU A 49 1.17 22.36 19.55
CA GLU A 49 2.21 23.28 19.97
C GLU A 49 3.11 23.68 18.79
N LYS A 50 3.68 24.89 18.88
CA LYS A 50 4.38 25.56 17.78
C LYS A 50 5.58 24.78 17.22
N GLU A 51 6.17 23.89 18.01
CA GLU A 51 7.42 23.17 17.71
C GLU A 51 7.16 21.80 17.11
N SER A 52 6.53 21.82 15.95
CA SER A 52 6.48 20.66 15.09
C SER A 52 6.94 21.10 13.70
N TYR A 53 8.22 21.46 13.65
CA TYR A 53 9.03 21.37 12.43
C TYR A 53 8.74 20.00 11.78
N GLN A 54 8.59 19.90 10.46
CA GLN A 54 8.66 18.65 9.64
C GLN A 54 7.34 18.00 9.13
N TRP A 55 6.17 18.62 9.26
CA TRP A 55 4.96 17.97 8.74
C TRP A 55 4.92 17.89 7.21
N GLN A 56 4.97 16.67 6.67
CA GLN A 56 4.73 16.43 5.26
C GLN A 56 3.25 16.67 4.93
N GLN A 57 2.98 17.47 3.90
CA GLN A 57 1.63 17.61 3.34
C GLN A 57 1.13 16.25 2.81
N CYS A 58 -0.17 16.01 2.94
CA CYS A 58 -0.80 14.83 2.37
C CYS A 58 -0.62 14.80 0.84
N LYS A 59 0.03 13.74 0.35
CA LYS A 59 0.21 13.43 -1.08
C LYS A 59 -0.64 12.23 -1.54
N MET A 60 -1.47 11.70 -0.65
CA MET A 60 -2.28 10.49 -0.87
C MET A 60 -3.67 10.82 -1.45
N HIS A 61 -3.89 12.06 -1.88
CA HIS A 61 -5.12 12.48 -2.54
C HIS A 61 -4.77 12.89 -3.96
N THR A 62 -5.43 12.29 -4.94
CA THR A 62 -5.21 12.54 -6.36
C THR A 62 -6.50 12.95 -7.04
N GLU A 63 -6.42 13.93 -7.94
CA GLU A 63 -7.53 14.29 -8.82
C GLU A 63 -7.66 13.21 -9.90
N VAL A 64 -8.89 12.74 -10.11
CA VAL A 64 -9.25 11.76 -11.12
C VAL A 64 -10.47 12.23 -11.90
N LEU A 65 -10.62 11.77 -13.15
CA LEU A 65 -11.87 11.92 -13.88
C LEU A 65 -12.72 10.67 -13.68
N ILE A 66 -14.01 10.88 -13.40
CA ILE A 66 -15.00 9.83 -13.23
C ILE A 66 -16.13 10.05 -14.22
N ASN A 67 -16.48 9.01 -14.97
CA ASN A 67 -17.59 9.07 -15.92
C ASN A 67 -18.96 9.05 -15.22
N LYS A 68 -20.06 9.25 -15.97
CA LYS A 68 -21.43 9.18 -15.44
C LYS A 68 -21.78 7.85 -14.75
N LYS A 69 -21.12 6.75 -15.16
CA LYS A 69 -21.32 5.40 -14.61
C LYS A 69 -20.51 5.14 -13.33
N GLY A 70 -19.56 6.01 -12.97
CA GLY A 70 -18.71 5.88 -11.78
C GLY A 70 -17.34 5.24 -12.02
N PHE A 71 -16.93 5.01 -13.27
CA PHE A 71 -15.62 4.45 -13.61
C PHE A 71 -14.55 5.54 -13.78
N LEU A 72 -13.29 5.20 -13.51
CA LEU A 72 -12.15 6.07 -13.80
C LEU A 72 -11.95 6.18 -15.31
N THR A 73 -11.81 7.40 -15.80
CA THR A 73 -11.55 7.70 -17.22
C THR A 73 -10.29 8.55 -17.37
N SER A 74 -9.73 8.56 -18.58
CA SER A 74 -8.58 9.39 -18.94
C SER A 74 -9.06 10.67 -19.64
N PRO A 75 -8.24 11.74 -19.67
CA PRO A 75 -8.57 12.94 -20.45
C PRO A 75 -8.81 12.68 -21.94
N GLN A 76 -8.27 11.59 -22.48
CA GLN A 76 -8.41 11.21 -23.90
C GLN A 76 -9.78 10.60 -24.21
N CYS A 77 -10.41 10.01 -23.19
CA CYS A 77 -11.74 9.42 -23.29
C CYS A 77 -12.81 10.27 -22.61
N ALA A 78 -12.46 11.48 -22.17
CA ALA A 78 -13.35 12.32 -21.40
C ALA A 78 -14.56 12.75 -22.26
N GLY A 79 -15.75 12.38 -21.82
CA GLY A 79 -17.01 12.65 -22.51
C GLY A 79 -17.89 13.67 -21.79
N GLU A 80 -19.04 13.98 -22.39
CA GLU A 80 -20.01 14.90 -21.78
C GLU A 80 -20.58 14.34 -20.46
N GLY A 81 -20.32 15.08 -19.39
CA GLY A 81 -20.78 14.81 -18.03
C GLY A 81 -19.86 13.92 -17.19
N ASP A 82 -18.62 13.74 -17.63
CA ASP A 82 -17.54 13.33 -16.75
C ASP A 82 -17.26 14.43 -15.72
N ARG A 83 -16.94 14.02 -14.50
CA ARG A 83 -16.64 14.94 -13.40
C ARG A 83 -15.27 14.68 -12.83
N LYS A 84 -14.58 15.76 -12.48
CA LYS A 84 -13.38 15.68 -11.67
C LYS A 84 -13.77 15.39 -10.23
N ASP A 85 -13.08 14.42 -9.64
CA ASP A 85 -13.24 14.10 -8.23
C ASP A 85 -11.86 13.89 -7.60
N THR A 86 -11.78 13.99 -6.28
CA THR A 86 -10.56 13.73 -5.54
C THR A 86 -10.69 12.46 -4.73
N LEU A 87 -9.80 11.50 -4.95
CA LEU A 87 -9.83 10.22 -4.26
C LEU A 87 -8.60 10.07 -3.38
N PHE A 88 -8.80 9.40 -2.25
CA PHE A 88 -7.72 8.96 -1.38
C PHE A 88 -7.11 7.69 -1.98
N THR A 89 -5.91 7.81 -2.51
CA THR A 89 -5.18 6.76 -3.21
C THR A 89 -3.97 6.35 -2.39
N LEU A 90 -3.81 5.04 -2.23
CA LEU A 90 -2.69 4.43 -1.54
C LEU A 90 -1.87 3.62 -2.55
N PRO A 91 -0.55 3.52 -2.37
CA PRO A 91 0.22 2.52 -3.08
C PRO A 91 -0.41 1.13 -2.87
N PRO A 92 -0.50 0.27 -3.90
CA PRO A 92 -1.14 -1.05 -3.81
C PRO A 92 -0.68 -1.90 -2.62
N GLU A 93 0.61 -1.84 -2.29
CA GLU A 93 1.20 -2.55 -1.14
C GLU A 93 0.59 -2.09 0.19
N VAL A 94 0.43 -0.78 0.36
CA VAL A 94 -0.15 -0.17 1.58
C VAL A 94 -1.66 -0.39 1.60
N GLU A 95 -2.31 -0.29 0.44
CA GLU A 95 -3.74 -0.48 0.28
C GLU A 95 -4.20 -1.86 0.77
N TYR A 96 -3.45 -2.92 0.44
CA TYR A 96 -3.75 -4.28 0.87
C TYR A 96 -3.92 -4.38 2.41
N TYR A 97 -2.96 -3.86 3.17
CA TYR A 97 -3.04 -3.86 4.64
C TYR A 97 -4.05 -2.84 5.17
N PHE A 98 -4.21 -1.71 4.49
CA PHE A 98 -5.14 -0.66 4.90
C PHE A 98 -6.60 -1.12 4.82
N ARG A 99 -6.96 -1.90 3.79
CA ARG A 99 -8.30 -2.47 3.60
C ARG A 99 -8.73 -3.38 4.76
N GLU A 100 -7.80 -4.14 5.35
CA GLU A 100 -8.11 -5.06 6.47
C GLU A 100 -8.58 -4.31 7.72
N SER A 101 -8.03 -3.12 7.97
CA SER A 101 -8.34 -2.31 9.16
C SER A 101 -9.39 -1.21 8.92
N ASN A 102 -9.74 -0.92 7.66
CA ASN A 102 -10.63 0.17 7.29
C ASN A 102 -11.78 -0.30 6.39
N LEU A 103 -12.86 -0.80 7.00
CA LEU A 103 -14.05 -1.32 6.29
C LEU A 103 -14.73 -0.34 5.33
N PHE A 104 -14.59 0.97 5.57
CA PHE A 104 -15.19 2.01 4.72
C PHE A 104 -14.28 2.48 3.58
N PHE A 105 -13.05 1.96 3.50
CA PHE A 105 -12.13 2.32 2.43
C PHE A 105 -12.53 1.60 1.13
N LYS A 106 -12.93 2.37 0.13
CA LYS A 106 -13.45 1.84 -1.16
C LYS A 106 -12.36 1.63 -2.23
N GLY A 107 -11.13 2.08 -1.99
CA GLY A 107 -10.06 2.06 -2.99
C GLY A 107 -10.36 2.93 -4.21
N MET A 108 -9.56 2.77 -5.25
CA MET A 108 -9.85 3.36 -6.56
C MET A 108 -11.02 2.63 -7.24
N PRO A 109 -12.00 3.35 -7.81
CA PRO A 109 -13.00 2.74 -8.69
C PRO A 109 -12.33 2.00 -9.85
N PRO A 110 -13.00 0.99 -10.42
CA PRO A 110 -12.51 0.34 -11.62
C PRO A 110 -12.35 1.35 -12.77
N SER A 111 -11.33 1.14 -13.61
CA SER A 111 -11.19 1.86 -14.88
C SER A 111 -12.33 1.53 -15.82
N ASP A 112 -12.73 2.51 -16.63
CA ASP A 112 -13.77 2.34 -17.64
C ASP A 112 -13.38 1.20 -18.61
N PRO A 113 -14.21 0.16 -18.81
CA PRO A 113 -13.90 -0.90 -19.76
C PRO A 113 -13.77 -0.39 -21.21
N ASP A 114 -14.45 0.70 -21.55
CA ASP A 114 -14.42 1.32 -22.88
C ASP A 114 -13.23 2.28 -23.05
N CYS A 115 -12.46 2.52 -21.99
CA CYS A 115 -11.28 3.39 -22.00
C CYS A 115 -10.16 2.85 -21.10
N GLU A 116 -9.06 2.41 -21.71
CA GLU A 116 -7.84 2.05 -20.98
C GLU A 116 -7.18 3.31 -20.39
N ALA A 117 -7.67 3.75 -19.23
CA ALA A 117 -6.94 4.68 -18.40
C ALA A 117 -5.65 3.97 -17.98
N GLY A 118 -4.49 4.47 -18.45
CA GLY A 118 -3.14 3.98 -18.14
C GLY A 118 -2.72 4.16 -16.67
N ILE A 119 -3.65 3.96 -15.74
CA ILE A 119 -3.46 4.03 -14.30
C ILE A 119 -2.92 2.65 -13.87
N PRO A 120 -1.74 2.59 -13.23
CA PRO A 120 -1.18 1.32 -12.78
C PRO A 120 -2.14 0.64 -11.78
N SER A 121 -2.63 -0.54 -12.16
CA SER A 121 -3.62 -1.32 -11.40
C SER A 121 -3.02 -2.54 -10.70
N LEU A 122 -1.78 -2.90 -11.00
CA LEU A 122 -1.09 -4.11 -10.55
C LEU A 122 0.22 -3.78 -9.84
N SER A 123 0.50 -4.46 -8.73
CA SER A 123 1.79 -4.38 -8.02
C SER A 123 2.08 -5.66 -7.25
N ILE A 124 3.36 -6.02 -7.15
CA ILE A 124 3.83 -7.12 -6.31
C ILE A 124 4.01 -6.61 -4.88
N ILE A 125 3.33 -7.25 -3.92
CA ILE A 125 3.44 -6.95 -2.49
C ILE A 125 4.65 -7.66 -1.88
N TYR A 126 4.91 -8.89 -2.35
CA TYR A 126 6.03 -9.69 -1.87
C TYR A 126 6.50 -10.66 -2.95
N PRO A 127 7.82 -10.81 -3.17
CA PRO A 127 8.91 -10.09 -2.52
C PRO A 127 8.96 -8.59 -2.87
N GLN A 128 9.60 -7.79 -2.02
CA GLN A 128 9.89 -6.38 -2.34
C GLN A 128 11.16 -6.27 -3.18
N GLU A 129 11.30 -5.17 -3.91
CA GLU A 129 12.47 -4.89 -4.75
C GLU A 129 13.78 -4.98 -3.93
N ASN A 130 14.76 -5.70 -4.47
CA ASN A 130 16.07 -5.99 -3.89
C ASN A 130 16.08 -6.65 -2.50
N VAL A 131 14.99 -7.29 -2.07
CA VAL A 131 14.97 -8.00 -0.79
C VAL A 131 15.86 -9.25 -0.82
N LYS A 132 16.53 -9.52 0.29
CA LYS A 132 17.31 -10.75 0.52
C LYS A 132 16.50 -11.70 1.40
N ILE A 133 16.26 -12.91 0.91
CA ILE A 133 15.40 -13.90 1.56
C ILE A 133 16.25 -15.09 1.98
N PHE A 134 16.23 -15.41 3.26
CA PHE A 134 16.76 -16.65 3.77
C PHE A 134 15.63 -17.67 3.90
N ILE A 135 15.75 -18.81 3.23
CA ILE A 135 14.75 -19.87 3.30
C ILE A 135 15.24 -20.94 4.30
N PRO A 136 14.67 -21.03 5.52
CA PRO A 136 15.05 -22.06 6.47
C PRO A 136 14.62 -23.44 5.95
N ARG A 137 15.56 -24.39 5.84
CA ARG A 137 15.26 -25.80 5.51
C ARG A 137 14.58 -26.46 6.72
N ASN A 138 13.35 -26.93 6.55
CA ASN A 138 12.76 -27.87 7.51
C ASN A 138 13.43 -29.25 7.34
N SER A 139 13.67 -29.94 8.46
CA SER A 139 14.43 -31.20 8.54
C SER A 139 13.75 -32.42 7.91
N GLU A 140 12.55 -32.27 7.34
CA GLU A 140 11.80 -33.38 6.74
C GLU A 140 11.32 -33.03 5.33
N SER A 141 12.22 -33.14 4.35
CA SER A 141 11.95 -33.29 2.91
C SER A 141 11.09 -32.24 2.15
N GLY A 142 10.54 -31.23 2.81
CA GLY A 142 9.71 -30.21 2.18
C GLY A 142 10.53 -29.13 1.50
N VAL A 143 10.42 -29.01 0.18
CA VAL A 143 10.96 -27.87 -0.58
C VAL A 143 10.33 -26.59 -0.06
N SER A 144 11.10 -25.80 0.68
CA SER A 144 10.61 -24.58 1.32
C SER A 144 10.30 -23.52 0.26
N SER A 145 9.04 -23.10 0.25
CA SER A 145 8.47 -22.20 -0.75
C SER A 145 8.36 -20.77 -0.21
N ILE A 146 8.50 -19.81 -1.13
CA ILE A 146 8.21 -18.41 -0.89
C ILE A 146 6.78 -18.17 -1.38
N LEU A 147 5.93 -17.56 -0.56
CA LEU A 147 4.58 -17.20 -0.96
C LEU A 147 4.59 -15.78 -1.55
N ALA A 148 4.79 -15.68 -2.86
CA ALA A 148 4.68 -14.41 -3.57
C ALA A 148 3.24 -13.88 -3.52
N LYS A 149 3.08 -12.57 -3.41
CA LYS A 149 1.79 -11.89 -3.28
C LYS A 149 1.74 -10.67 -4.19
N ALA A 150 0.59 -10.42 -4.79
CA ALA A 150 0.34 -9.26 -5.63
C ALA A 150 -0.97 -8.59 -5.19
N HIS A 151 -1.11 -7.31 -5.50
CA HIS A 151 -2.33 -6.55 -5.36
C HIS A 151 -2.81 -6.13 -6.74
N HIS A 152 -4.11 -6.21 -6.97
CA HIS A 152 -4.75 -5.63 -8.14
C HIS A 152 -5.94 -4.77 -7.70
N THR A 153 -6.10 -3.58 -8.27
CA THR A 153 -7.21 -2.68 -7.90
C THR A 153 -8.58 -3.26 -8.26
N SER A 154 -8.68 -3.96 -9.39
CA SER A 154 -9.86 -4.75 -9.78
C SER A 154 -9.80 -6.20 -9.29
N GLN A 155 -10.86 -6.66 -8.63
CA GLN A 155 -11.01 -8.05 -8.18
C GLN A 155 -11.24 -9.04 -9.34
N GLU A 156 -11.70 -8.55 -10.49
CA GLU A 156 -12.03 -9.37 -11.67
C GLU A 156 -10.80 -9.70 -12.52
N ALA A 157 -9.65 -9.06 -12.28
CA ALA A 157 -8.45 -9.27 -13.08
C ALA A 157 -7.90 -10.69 -12.95
N VAL A 158 -7.39 -11.25 -14.03
CA VAL A 158 -6.67 -12.53 -14.04
C VAL A 158 -5.17 -12.24 -14.03
N LEU A 159 -4.39 -12.94 -13.21
CA LEU A 159 -2.93 -12.74 -13.12
C LEU A 159 -2.13 -13.92 -13.64
N TYR A 160 -1.08 -13.60 -14.39
CA TYR A 160 -0.11 -14.54 -14.92
C TYR A 160 1.22 -14.33 -14.20
N TRP A 161 1.75 -15.38 -13.59
CA TRP A 161 2.95 -15.32 -12.74
C TRP A 161 4.13 -15.96 -13.45
N TYR A 162 5.28 -15.28 -13.39
CA TYR A 162 6.52 -15.72 -14.00
C TYR A 162 7.69 -15.56 -13.01
N LEU A 163 8.59 -16.53 -12.99
CA LEU A 163 9.86 -16.46 -12.27
C LEU A 163 11.00 -16.69 -13.27
N ASP A 164 11.91 -15.72 -13.37
CA ASP A 164 13.01 -15.73 -14.34
C ASP A 164 12.53 -16.00 -15.77
N ASP A 165 11.48 -15.26 -16.18
CA ASP A 165 10.77 -15.38 -17.46
C ASP A 165 10.09 -16.73 -17.72
N LYS A 166 10.08 -17.65 -16.75
CA LYS A 166 9.37 -18.93 -16.85
C LYS A 166 7.98 -18.81 -16.26
N TYR A 167 6.97 -19.16 -17.05
CA TYR A 167 5.59 -19.22 -16.59
C TYR A 167 5.44 -20.22 -15.44
N LEU A 168 4.79 -19.78 -14.36
CA LEU A 168 4.50 -20.60 -13.19
C LEU A 168 3.04 -21.02 -13.14
N LYS A 169 2.13 -20.03 -13.14
CA LYS A 169 0.70 -20.27 -13.03
C LYS A 169 -0.15 -19.07 -13.47
N THR A 170 -1.43 -19.34 -13.64
CA THR A 170 -2.49 -18.33 -13.77
C THR A 170 -3.34 -18.34 -12.51
N SER A 171 -3.68 -17.15 -12.00
CA SER A 171 -4.59 -16.97 -10.88
C SER A 171 -5.90 -16.36 -11.36
N PRO A 172 -7.05 -17.06 -11.20
CA PRO A 172 -8.35 -16.53 -11.59
C PRO A 172 -8.74 -15.34 -10.71
N SER A 173 -9.85 -14.69 -11.07
CA SER A 173 -10.39 -13.55 -10.32
C SER A 173 -10.61 -13.88 -8.84
N GLY A 174 -10.61 -12.84 -8.00
CA GLY A 174 -10.81 -12.93 -6.55
C GLY A 174 -9.56 -12.65 -5.71
N GLU A 175 -9.76 -11.97 -4.58
CA GLU A 175 -8.69 -11.50 -3.69
C GLU A 175 -7.83 -12.64 -3.13
N LYS A 176 -8.46 -13.78 -2.78
CA LYS A 176 -7.77 -14.95 -2.22
C LYS A 176 -6.79 -15.60 -3.20
N ASN A 177 -6.94 -15.33 -4.49
CA ASN A 177 -6.16 -15.95 -5.56
C ASN A 177 -4.91 -15.15 -5.91
N ARG A 178 -4.65 -14.01 -5.26
CA ARG A 178 -3.51 -13.11 -5.55
C ARG A 178 -2.18 -13.55 -4.92
N VAL A 179 -2.00 -14.85 -4.72
CA VAL A 179 -0.82 -15.45 -4.11
C VAL A 179 -0.26 -16.58 -4.98
N CYS A 180 1.06 -16.73 -5.04
CA CYS A 180 1.75 -17.78 -5.78
C CYS A 180 2.88 -18.38 -4.95
N ALA A 181 2.85 -19.68 -4.69
CA ALA A 181 3.99 -20.37 -4.11
C ALA A 181 5.08 -20.51 -5.18
N ILE A 182 6.30 -20.08 -4.85
CA ILE A 182 7.49 -20.18 -5.71
C ILE A 182 8.61 -20.91 -4.97
N GLN A 183 9.45 -21.64 -5.70
CA GLN A 183 10.56 -22.41 -5.14
C GLN A 183 11.86 -22.06 -5.86
N PRO A 184 12.36 -20.80 -5.72
CA PRO A 184 13.63 -20.39 -6.29
C PRO A 184 14.79 -21.13 -5.63
N LEU A 185 15.85 -21.34 -6.41
CA LEU A 185 17.14 -21.81 -5.91
C LEU A 185 17.86 -20.64 -5.19
N PRO A 186 18.98 -20.89 -4.48
CA PRO A 186 19.85 -19.81 -4.04
C PRO A 186 20.36 -18.98 -5.23
N GLY A 187 20.38 -17.65 -5.09
CA GLY A 187 20.79 -16.72 -6.13
C GLY A 187 19.82 -15.58 -6.39
N LYS A 188 20.08 -14.82 -7.45
CA LYS A 188 19.25 -13.68 -7.86
C LYS A 188 18.11 -14.15 -8.76
N HIS A 189 16.92 -13.62 -8.51
CA HIS A 189 15.70 -13.96 -9.21
C HIS A 189 14.90 -12.72 -9.58
N ARG A 190 14.08 -12.85 -10.62
CA ARG A 190 13.11 -11.84 -11.03
C ARG A 190 11.71 -12.42 -11.04
N LEU A 191 10.81 -11.84 -10.24
CA LEU A 191 9.40 -12.15 -10.28
C LEU A 191 8.69 -11.14 -11.18
N SER A 192 7.89 -11.63 -12.13
CA SER A 192 7.02 -10.80 -12.96
C SER A 192 5.57 -11.26 -12.82
N VAL A 193 4.66 -10.31 -12.71
CA VAL A 193 3.22 -10.54 -12.74
C VAL A 193 2.62 -9.67 -13.83
N ILE A 194 1.79 -10.28 -14.67
CA ILE A 194 1.10 -9.62 -15.78
C ILE A 194 -0.40 -9.84 -15.60
N ASP A 195 -1.23 -8.82 -15.84
CA ASP A 195 -2.69 -8.98 -15.86
C ASP A 195 -3.24 -9.30 -17.26
N ASN A 196 -4.54 -9.56 -17.37
CA ASN A 196 -5.21 -9.83 -18.64
C ASN A 196 -5.34 -8.61 -19.58
N LYS A 197 -4.89 -7.43 -19.16
CA LYS A 197 -4.82 -6.21 -19.98
C LYS A 197 -3.38 -5.84 -20.36
N GLY A 198 -2.40 -6.64 -19.94
CA GLY A 198 -0.98 -6.42 -20.25
C GLY A 198 -0.25 -5.49 -19.28
N PHE A 199 -0.87 -5.02 -18.19
CA PHE A 199 -0.15 -4.31 -17.13
C PHE A 199 0.82 -5.29 -16.47
N ARG A 200 2.08 -4.85 -16.31
CA ARG A 200 3.18 -5.65 -15.78
C ARG A 200 3.76 -5.01 -14.52
N SER A 201 3.98 -5.82 -13.50
CA SER A 201 4.78 -5.47 -12.32
C SER A 201 5.94 -6.45 -12.21
N GLU A 202 7.13 -5.94 -11.88
CA GLU A 202 8.35 -6.74 -11.73
C GLU A 202 9.10 -6.33 -10.47
N VAL A 203 9.74 -7.32 -9.83
CA VAL A 203 10.67 -7.10 -8.73
C VAL A 203 11.86 -8.04 -8.85
N SER A 204 13.04 -7.57 -8.49
CA SER A 204 14.23 -8.41 -8.32
C SER A 204 14.43 -8.75 -6.85
N PHE A 205 14.85 -9.98 -6.54
CA PHE A 205 15.15 -10.41 -5.18
C PHE A 205 16.28 -11.44 -5.16
N GLU A 206 16.88 -11.69 -4.00
CA GLU A 206 17.98 -12.63 -3.84
C GLU A 206 17.65 -13.66 -2.76
N VAL A 207 17.84 -14.94 -3.08
CA VAL A 207 17.74 -16.03 -2.11
C VAL A 207 19.14 -16.35 -1.61
N LEU A 208 19.34 -16.21 -0.30
CA LEU A 208 20.64 -16.44 0.31
C LEU A 208 20.89 -17.94 0.48
N GLU A 209 22.10 -18.34 0.12
CA GLU A 209 22.62 -19.65 0.47
C GLU A 209 22.99 -19.68 1.95
N LYS A 210 22.83 -20.83 2.60
CA LYS A 210 23.26 -21.00 3.99
C LYS A 210 24.77 -21.24 3.98
N GLU A 211 25.52 -20.40 4.68
CA GLU A 211 26.91 -20.69 5.07
C GLU A 211 26.98 -21.86 6.08
#